data_AF-A0A4Q2XBJ0-F1
#
_entry.id   AF-A0A4Q2XBJ0-F1
#
_cell.length_a   1.000
_cell.length_b   1.000
_cell.length_c   1.000
_cell.angle_alpha   90.00
_cell.angle_beta   90.00
_cell.angle_gamma   90.00
#
_symmetry.space_group_name_H-M   'P 1'
#
loop_
_entity.id
_entity.type
_entity.pdbx_description
1 polymer ?
#
loop_
_entity_poly.entity_id
_entity_poly.type
_entity_poly.pdbx_seq_one_letter_code
_entity_poly.pdbx_strand_id
1 'polypeptide(L)'
;MTYRRLFLRLFIVSTLLLAVLWWVSVRTYTIGIFAPKQMDTYLTATMCSTTISLQLSTPVPAPKFKMFSSFEHGTDADMRAMMGKSIGPLGRFRAKSLFSKGIRGTGTQIRTLSFPVWFPWLLTTAGGYLLMRRLEKRSAGAKEKMLAEEQASGTV
;
A
#
# COMPACT_ATOMS: atom_id res chain seq x y z
N MET A 1 -25.83 -8.67 15.83
CA MET A 1 -25.36 -8.12 14.53
C MET A 1 -24.49 -9.17 13.84
N THR A 2 -24.88 -9.70 12.69
CA THR A 2 -24.08 -10.71 11.97
C THR A 2 -22.78 -10.09 11.44
N TYR A 3 -21.64 -10.79 11.59
CA TYR A 3 -20.30 -10.37 11.11
C TYR A 3 -20.31 -9.83 9.67
N ARG A 4 -21.17 -10.37 8.82
CA ARG A 4 -21.44 -9.92 7.46
C ARG A 4 -21.84 -8.45 7.33
N ARG A 5 -22.69 -7.92 8.21
CA ARG A 5 -23.15 -6.52 8.15
C ARG A 5 -22.02 -5.55 8.51
N LEU A 6 -21.19 -5.92 9.49
CA LEU A 6 -20.05 -5.11 9.91
C LEU A 6 -18.97 -5.08 8.82
N PHE A 7 -18.64 -6.25 8.24
CA PHE A 7 -17.71 -6.34 7.12
C PHE A 7 -18.18 -5.49 5.93
N LEU A 8 -19.46 -5.56 5.57
CA LEU A 8 -20.02 -4.80 4.45
C LEU A 8 -19.93 -3.28 4.68
N ARG A 9 -20.22 -2.81 5.90
CA ARG A 9 -20.03 -1.39 6.27
C ARG A 9 -18.57 -0.95 6.15
N LEU A 10 -17.64 -1.73 6.70
CA LEU A 10 -16.20 -1.46 6.59
C LEU A 10 -15.73 -1.47 5.14
N PHE A 11 -16.25 -2.40 4.34
CA PHE A 11 -15.95 -2.50 2.92
C PHE A 11 -16.41 -1.25 2.16
N ILE A 12 -17.64 -0.78 2.38
CA ILE A 12 -18.15 0.45 1.76
C ILE A 12 -17.29 1.65 2.14
N VAL A 13 -17.05 1.86 3.44
CA VAL A 13 -16.24 2.99 3.92
C VAL A 13 -14.83 2.95 3.32
N SER A 14 -14.20 1.78 3.32
CA SER A 14 -12.87 1.59 2.72
C SER A 14 -12.86 1.84 1.21
N THR A 15 -13.90 1.40 0.50
CA THR A 15 -14.05 1.64 -0.95
C THR A 15 -14.20 3.14 -1.26
N LEU A 16 -14.99 3.85 -0.46
CA LEU A 16 -15.15 5.31 -0.59
C LEU A 16 -13.84 6.05 -0.31
N LEU A 17 -13.11 5.65 0.73
CA LEU A 17 -11.79 6.20 1.03
C LEU A 17 -10.79 5.95 -0.11
N LEU A 18 -10.79 4.75 -0.69
CA LEU A 18 -9.96 4.46 -1.86
C LEU A 18 -10.37 5.34 -3.05
N ALA A 19 -11.66 5.50 -3.31
CA ALA A 19 -12.13 6.34 -4.42
C ALA A 19 -11.70 7.81 -4.25
N VAL A 20 -11.79 8.35 -3.03
CA VAL A 20 -11.30 9.70 -2.71
C VAL A 20 -9.79 9.77 -2.88
N LEU A 21 -9.04 8.81 -2.33
CA LEU A 21 -7.57 8.78 -2.44
C LEU A 21 -7.12 8.64 -3.90
N TRP A 22 -7.81 7.83 -4.68
CA TRP A 22 -7.55 7.64 -6.10
C TRP A 22 -7.84 8.92 -6.88
N TRP A 23 -8.99 9.56 -6.64
CA TRP A 23 -9.35 10.85 -7.25
C TRP A 23 -8.33 11.95 -6.93
N VAL A 24 -7.93 12.06 -5.66
CA VAL A 24 -6.88 12.99 -5.23
C VAL A 24 -5.57 12.63 -5.92
N SER A 25 -5.17 11.36 -5.96
CA SER A 25 -3.95 10.91 -6.64
C SER A 25 -3.92 11.20 -8.14
N VAL A 26 -5.08 11.27 -8.82
CA VAL A 26 -5.16 11.67 -10.24
C VAL A 26 -4.93 13.17 -10.40
N ARG A 27 -5.27 13.99 -9.40
CA ARG A 27 -5.18 15.46 -9.47
C ARG A 27 -3.93 16.05 -8.83
N THR A 28 -3.34 15.37 -7.86
CA THR A 28 -2.19 15.87 -7.10
C THR A 28 -1.01 14.94 -7.23
N TYR A 29 0.15 15.52 -7.51
CA TYR A 29 1.44 14.85 -7.47
C TYR A 29 2.07 15.10 -6.10
N THR A 30 2.09 14.09 -5.24
CA THR A 30 2.65 14.20 -3.90
C THR A 30 3.83 13.26 -3.74
N ILE A 31 5.01 13.82 -3.49
CA ILE A 31 6.23 13.06 -3.20
C ILE A 31 6.39 12.98 -1.68
N GLY A 32 6.50 11.75 -1.15
CA GLY A 32 6.90 11.51 0.23
C GLY A 32 8.31 10.92 0.28
N ILE A 33 9.26 11.60 0.94
CA ILE A 33 10.62 11.08 1.11
C ILE A 33 10.79 10.62 2.55
N PHE A 34 11.06 9.33 2.75
CA PHE A 34 11.33 8.74 4.06
C PHE A 34 12.80 8.33 4.19
N ALA A 35 13.60 9.19 4.81
CA ALA A 35 15.03 8.96 5.02
C ALA A 35 15.30 8.58 6.49
N PRO A 36 15.43 7.28 6.83
CA PRO A 36 15.85 6.90 8.18
C PRO A 36 17.30 7.36 8.41
N LYS A 37 17.54 8.05 9.53
CA LYS A 37 18.80 8.74 9.88
C LYS A 37 19.98 7.79 10.12
N GLN A 38 19.67 6.49 10.29
CA GLN A 38 20.59 5.52 10.87
C GLN A 38 21.19 4.54 9.84
N MET A 39 20.82 4.64 8.56
CA MET A 39 21.33 3.75 7.52
C MET A 39 21.80 4.55 6.29
N ASP A 40 22.85 4.09 5.61
CA ASP A 40 23.29 4.56 4.29
C ASP A 40 22.29 4.19 3.16
N THR A 41 21.04 3.95 3.55
CA THR A 41 19.95 3.44 2.74
C THR A 41 18.77 4.39 2.84
N TYR A 42 18.30 4.87 1.70
CA TYR A 42 17.14 5.77 1.61
C TYR A 42 15.95 5.03 1.03
N LEU A 43 14.79 5.12 1.68
CA LEU A 43 13.53 4.62 1.18
C LEU A 43 12.62 5.78 0.76
N THR A 44 12.58 6.09 -0.53
CA THR A 44 11.68 7.13 -1.04
C THR A 44 10.35 6.51 -1.44
N ALA A 45 9.24 7.05 -0.96
CA ALA A 45 7.89 6.59 -1.26
C ALA A 45 7.13 7.65 -2.06
N THR A 46 7.19 7.54 -3.38
CA THR A 46 6.57 8.51 -4.29
C THR A 46 5.16 8.06 -4.64
N MET A 47 4.16 8.95 -4.51
CA MET A 47 2.82 8.70 -5.02
C MET A 47 2.58 9.57 -6.26
N CYS A 48 2.41 8.94 -7.42
CA CYS A 48 2.22 9.64 -8.68
C CYS A 48 1.13 8.95 -9.51
N SER A 49 0.12 9.74 -9.92
CA SER A 49 -0.87 9.38 -10.93
C SER A 49 -1.31 7.91 -10.85
N THR A 50 -1.97 7.53 -9.75
CA THR A 50 -2.51 6.18 -9.47
C THR A 50 -1.50 5.07 -9.16
N THR A 51 -0.21 5.40 -9.05
CA THR A 51 0.87 4.45 -8.73
C THR A 51 1.66 4.90 -7.50
N ILE A 52 1.95 3.94 -6.61
CA ILE A 52 2.88 4.11 -5.49
C ILE A 52 4.20 3.48 -5.91
N SER A 53 5.28 4.24 -5.79
CA SER A 53 6.64 3.78 -6.07
C SER A 53 7.48 3.83 -4.81
N LEU A 54 8.06 2.69 -4.44
CA LEU A 54 9.04 2.57 -3.38
C LEU A 54 10.42 2.47 -4.03
N GLN A 55 11.30 3.42 -3.72
CA GLN A 55 12.67 3.45 -4.22
C GLN A 55 13.63 3.25 -3.06
N LEU A 56 14.42 2.19 -3.13
CA LEU A 56 15.50 1.89 -2.21
C LEU A 56 16.83 2.27 -2.88
N SER A 57 17.56 3.21 -2.29
CA SER A 57 18.86 3.66 -2.82
C SER A 57 20.00 3.33 -1.85
N THR A 58 21.03 2.64 -2.34
CA THR A 58 22.24 2.26 -1.57
C THR A 58 23.51 2.33 -2.44
N PRO A 59 24.67 2.76 -1.92
CA PRO A 59 24.90 3.71 -0.84
C PRO A 59 24.92 5.15 -1.38
N VAL A 60 24.16 6.07 -0.78
CA VAL A 60 24.20 7.50 -1.14
C VAL A 60 24.86 8.25 0.02
N PRO A 61 25.92 9.07 -0.22
CA PRO A 61 26.50 9.89 0.84
C PRO A 61 25.42 10.82 1.38
N ALA A 62 25.15 10.70 2.68
CA ALA A 62 23.97 11.28 3.28
C ALA A 62 23.86 12.78 3.01
N PRO A 63 22.90 13.25 2.19
CA PRO A 63 22.62 14.66 2.15
C PRO A 63 22.03 15.03 3.53
N LYS A 64 22.41 16.20 4.06
CA LYS A 64 21.95 16.74 5.36
C LYS A 64 20.46 17.12 5.35
N PHE A 65 19.60 16.38 4.67
CA PHE A 65 18.16 16.65 4.67
C PHE A 65 17.55 16.25 5.99
N LYS A 66 16.78 17.19 6.57
CA LYS A 66 15.99 16.94 7.77
C LYS A 66 15.01 15.81 7.48
N MET A 67 15.05 14.82 8.35
CA MET A 67 14.07 13.76 8.48
C MET A 67 12.69 14.43 8.60
N PHE A 68 11.82 14.24 7.60
CA PHE A 68 10.43 14.71 7.43
C PHE A 68 10.14 15.77 6.35
N SER A 69 9.44 15.26 5.32
CA SER A 69 8.24 15.82 4.68
C SER A 69 8.30 17.25 4.12
N SER A 70 9.12 17.50 3.10
CA SER A 70 8.67 18.47 2.09
C SER A 70 7.67 17.75 1.18
N PHE A 71 6.39 18.13 1.27
CA PHE A 71 5.42 17.83 0.23
C PHE A 71 5.69 18.80 -0.92
N GLU A 72 6.69 18.49 -1.73
CA GLU A 72 6.94 19.27 -2.93
C GLU A 72 5.94 18.85 -4.00
N HIS A 73 5.21 19.85 -4.51
CA HIS A 73 4.43 19.69 -5.73
C HIS A 73 5.43 19.62 -6.88
N GLY A 74 5.73 18.39 -7.32
CA GLY A 74 6.53 18.18 -8.53
C GLY A 74 5.77 18.66 -9.76
N THR A 75 6.49 19.22 -10.73
CA THR A 75 5.87 19.56 -12.01
C THR A 75 5.60 18.30 -12.83
N ASP A 76 4.65 18.37 -13.75
CA ASP A 76 4.36 17.31 -14.73
C ASP A 76 5.62 16.88 -15.50
N ALA A 77 6.53 17.83 -15.77
CA ALA A 77 7.77 17.59 -16.50
C ALA A 77 8.74 16.71 -15.69
N ASP A 78 8.95 17.02 -14.41
CA ASP A 78 9.81 16.23 -13.51
C ASP A 78 9.28 14.81 -13.36
N MET A 79 7.95 14.68 -13.27
CA MET A 79 7.28 13.38 -13.16
C MET A 79 7.42 12.55 -14.43
N ARG A 80 7.25 13.15 -15.61
CA ARG A 80 7.48 12.46 -16.90
C ARG A 80 8.94 12.06 -17.06
N ALA A 81 9.88 12.89 -16.62
CA ALA A 81 11.30 12.56 -16.64
C ALA A 81 11.63 11.36 -15.73
N MET A 82 11.05 11.30 -14.53
CA MET A 82 11.28 10.18 -13.59
C MET A 82 10.54 8.88 -13.99
N MET A 83 9.28 8.97 -14.40
CA MET A 83 8.40 7.80 -14.62
C MET A 83 8.46 7.27 -16.06
N GLY A 84 8.88 8.10 -17.02
CA GLY A 84 8.89 7.83 -18.44
C GLY A 84 7.51 7.98 -19.09
N LYS A 85 7.15 7.06 -20.00
CA LYS A 85 5.85 7.06 -20.72
C LYS A 85 4.65 7.17 -19.77
N SER A 86 3.62 7.87 -20.24
CA SER A 86 2.30 8.08 -19.61
C SER A 86 1.82 6.88 -18.79
N ILE A 87 1.46 7.15 -17.54
CA ILE A 87 0.91 6.17 -16.61
C ILE A 87 -0.60 6.12 -16.87
N GLY A 88 -1.12 4.93 -17.21
CA GLY A 88 -2.56 4.75 -17.39
C GLY A 88 -3.32 4.92 -16.07
N PRO A 89 -4.65 5.14 -16.12
CA PRO A 89 -5.49 5.38 -14.93
C PRO A 89 -5.56 4.18 -13.96
N LEU A 90 -5.17 2.99 -14.42
CA LEU A 90 -5.12 1.78 -13.61
C LEU A 90 -3.79 1.59 -12.86
N GLY A 91 -2.85 2.51 -13.02
CA GLY A 91 -1.49 2.39 -12.51
C GLY A 91 -0.68 1.31 -13.24
N ARG A 92 0.51 1.00 -12.74
CA ARG A 92 1.37 -0.02 -13.33
C ARG A 92 2.21 -0.74 -12.29
N PHE A 93 2.33 -2.06 -12.44
CA PHE A 93 3.34 -2.85 -11.76
C PHE A 93 4.68 -2.73 -12.48
N ARG A 94 5.72 -2.38 -11.75
CA ARG A 94 7.07 -2.27 -12.30
C ARG A 94 8.08 -2.50 -11.20
N ALA A 95 8.94 -3.50 -11.38
CA ALA A 95 10.16 -3.65 -10.60
C ALA A 95 11.34 -3.28 -11.51
N LYS A 96 12.20 -2.36 -11.07
CA LYS A 96 13.41 -1.98 -11.78
C LYS A 96 14.58 -1.93 -10.80
N SER A 97 15.72 -2.45 -11.20
CA SER A 97 17.00 -2.20 -10.54
C SER A 97 17.83 -1.37 -11.50
N LEU A 98 18.14 -0.14 -11.12
CA LEU A 98 19.06 0.73 -11.83
C LEU A 98 20.38 0.75 -11.06
N PHE A 99 21.48 0.60 -11.78
CA PHE A 99 22.80 0.82 -11.22
C PHE A 99 23.33 2.10 -11.86
N SER A 100 23.52 3.13 -11.05
CA SER A 100 24.10 4.40 -11.49
C SER A 100 25.55 4.45 -11.04
N LYS A 101 26.48 4.65 -11.99
CA LYS A 101 27.89 4.83 -11.68
C LYS A 101 28.07 6.28 -11.25
N GLY A 102 28.21 6.53 -9.95
CA GLY A 102 28.41 7.89 -9.43
C GLY A 102 29.70 8.54 -9.94
N ILE A 103 29.76 9.87 -9.88
CA ILE A 103 30.88 10.71 -10.34
C ILE A 103 32.23 10.31 -9.68
N ARG A 104 32.20 9.66 -8.51
CA ARG A 104 33.39 9.17 -7.78
C ARG A 104 33.61 7.65 -7.83
N GLY A 105 32.97 6.93 -8.76
CA GLY A 105 33.10 5.47 -8.84
C GLY A 105 32.35 4.67 -7.77
N THR A 106 31.71 5.34 -6.81
CA THR A 106 30.72 4.73 -5.92
C THR A 106 29.47 4.41 -6.73
N GLY A 107 29.23 3.13 -7.00
CA GLY A 107 28.02 2.68 -7.66
C GLY A 107 26.82 2.78 -6.73
N THR A 108 25.79 3.54 -7.11
CA THR A 108 24.50 3.56 -6.41
C THR A 108 23.56 2.56 -7.07
N GLN A 109 23.14 1.56 -6.30
CA GLN A 109 22.04 0.69 -6.67
C GLN A 109 20.72 1.33 -6.23
N ILE A 110 19.85 1.60 -7.21
CA ILE A 110 18.51 2.11 -7.00
C ILE A 110 17.53 1.00 -7.38
N ARG A 111 16.85 0.41 -6.39
CA ARG A 111 15.78 -0.57 -6.61
C ARG A 111 14.44 0.13 -6.48
N THR A 112 13.66 0.15 -7.56
CA THR A 112 12.33 0.75 -7.61
C THR A 112 11.28 -0.35 -7.71
N LEU A 113 10.31 -0.34 -6.82
CA LEU A 113 9.11 -1.17 -6.86
C LEU A 113 7.89 -0.25 -6.95
N SER A 114 7.20 -0.30 -8.08
CA SER A 114 5.97 0.45 -8.32
C SER A 114 4.78 -0.49 -8.40
N PHE A 115 3.67 -0.12 -7.76
CA PHE A 115 2.41 -0.83 -7.82
C PHE A 115 1.23 0.16 -7.82
N PRO A 116 0.06 -0.21 -8.38
CA PRO A 116 -1.11 0.65 -8.37
C PRO A 116 -1.63 0.95 -6.96
N VAL A 117 -2.20 2.14 -6.75
CA VAL A 117 -2.78 2.58 -5.46
C VAL A 117 -3.90 1.63 -4.98
N TRP A 118 -4.66 1.05 -5.90
CA TRP A 118 -5.73 0.10 -5.55
C TRP A 118 -5.22 -1.24 -5.06
N PHE A 119 -3.95 -1.60 -5.30
CA PHE A 119 -3.44 -2.93 -4.98
C PHE A 119 -3.32 -3.20 -3.47
N PRO A 120 -2.74 -2.32 -2.63
CA PRO A 120 -2.78 -2.47 -1.18
C PRO A 120 -4.20 -2.57 -0.61
N TRP A 121 -5.15 -1.81 -1.16
CA TRP A 121 -6.55 -1.90 -0.79
C TRP A 121 -7.16 -3.27 -1.14
N LEU A 122 -6.81 -3.83 -2.29
CA LEU A 122 -7.27 -5.16 -2.70
C LEU A 122 -6.72 -6.25 -1.77
N LEU A 123 -5.45 -6.15 -1.35
CA LEU A 123 -4.85 -7.08 -0.38
C LEU A 123 -5.55 -7.01 0.98
N THR A 124 -5.82 -5.81 1.48
CA THR A 124 -6.49 -5.63 2.79
C THR A 124 -7.94 -6.11 2.75
N THR A 125 -8.70 -5.83 1.70
CA THR A 125 -10.08 -6.30 1.54
C THR A 125 -10.15 -7.82 1.36
N ALA A 126 -9.28 -8.41 0.53
CA ALA A 126 -9.18 -9.86 0.37
C ALA A 126 -8.80 -10.56 1.68
N GLY A 127 -7.83 -10.02 2.42
CA GLY A 127 -7.43 -10.51 3.74
C GLY A 127 -8.58 -10.45 4.75
N GLY A 128 -9.29 -9.33 4.82
CA GLY A 128 -10.47 -9.17 5.68
C GLY A 128 -11.59 -10.16 5.35
N TYR A 129 -11.84 -10.40 4.06
CA TYR A 129 -12.84 -11.38 3.61
C TYR A 129 -12.47 -12.81 4.02
N LEU A 130 -11.21 -13.21 3.84
CA LEU A 130 -10.72 -14.54 4.24
C LEU A 130 -10.82 -14.75 5.76
N LEU A 131 -10.45 -13.73 6.54
CA LEU A 131 -10.56 -13.76 8.00
C LEU A 131 -12.01 -13.89 8.44
N MET A 132 -12.91 -13.13 7.82
CA MET A 132 -14.34 -13.19 8.07
C MET A 132 -14.91 -14.59 7.78
N ARG A 133 -14.58 -15.20 6.62
CA ARG A 133 -14.96 -16.58 6.30
C ARG A 133 -14.45 -17.59 7.34
N ARG A 134 -13.22 -17.41 7.85
CA ARG A 134 -12.68 -18.29 8.90
C ARG A 134 -13.45 -18.16 10.21
N LEU A 135 -13.85 -16.95 10.59
CA LEU A 135 -14.64 -16.72 11.81
C LEU A 135 -16.05 -17.28 11.70
N GLU A 136 -16.69 -17.15 10.53
CA GLU A 136 -18.02 -17.74 10.30
C GLU A 136 -17.99 -19.27 10.47
N LYS A 137 -17.00 -19.95 9.89
CA LYS A 137 -16.82 -21.39 10.07
C LYS A 137 -16.66 -21.80 11.54
N ARG A 138 -15.87 -21.05 12.31
CA ARG A 138 -15.70 -21.31 13.75
C ARG A 138 -17.00 -21.10 14.53
N SER A 139 -17.76 -20.05 14.19
CA SER A 139 -19.03 -19.77 14.85
C SER A 139 -20.11 -20.80 14.57
N ALA A 140 -20.12 -21.43 13.39
CA ALA A 140 -21.04 -22.51 13.05
C ALA A 140 -20.78 -23.74 13.93
N GLY A 141 -19.52 -24.17 14.05
CA GLY A 141 -19.16 -25.30 14.92
C GLY A 141 -19.48 -25.05 16.41
N ALA A 142 -19.31 -23.81 16.90
CA ALA A 142 -19.69 -23.46 18.26
C ALA A 142 -21.21 -23.54 18.50
N LYS A 143 -22.02 -23.13 17.50
CA LYS A 143 -23.48 -23.26 17.57
C LYS A 143 -23.95 -24.70 17.52
N GLU A 144 -23.35 -25.51 16.65
CA GLU A 144 -23.63 -26.95 16.60
C GLU A 144 -23.30 -27.64 17.94
N LYS A 145 -22.18 -27.27 18.58
CA LYS A 145 -21.83 -27.77 19.91
C LYS A 145 -22.84 -27.36 20.99
N MET A 146 -23.26 -26.08 21.01
CA MET A 146 -24.28 -25.63 21.97
C MET A 146 -25.60 -26.38 21.78
N LEU A 147 -26.05 -26.56 20.54
CA LEU A 147 -27.28 -27.31 20.25
C LEU A 147 -27.17 -28.78 20.66
N ALA A 148 -26.00 -29.40 20.47
CA ALA A 148 -25.76 -30.78 20.91
C ALA A 148 -25.74 -30.91 22.45
N GLU A 149 -25.17 -29.93 23.16
CA GLU A 149 -25.17 -29.89 24.63
C GLU A 149 -26.58 -29.68 25.19
N GLU A 150 -27.38 -28.79 24.60
CA GLU A 150 -28.77 -28.51 24.98
C GLU A 150 -29.70 -29.73 24.77
N GLN A 151 -29.48 -30.49 23.69
CA GLN A 151 -30.16 -31.77 23.48
C GLN A 151 -29.71 -32.84 24.48
N ALA A 152 -28.42 -32.88 24.84
CA ALA A 152 -27.90 -33.86 25.78
C ALA A 152 -28.32 -33.59 27.24
N SER A 153 -28.53 -32.33 27.62
CA SER A 153 -28.98 -31.96 28.97
C SER A 153 -30.46 -32.22 29.24
N GLY A 154 -31.25 -32.59 28.23
CA GLY A 154 -32.67 -32.93 28.38
C GLY A 154 -33.56 -31.75 28.81
N THR A 155 -33.03 -30.53 28.77
CA THR A 155 -33.78 -29.29 28.98
C THR A 155 -34.50 -28.91 27.70
N VAL A 156 -35.65 -29.55 27.45
CA VAL A 156 -36.63 -29.16 26.43
C VAL A 156 -37.99 -28.98 27.08
#